data_AF-A0AAI9SUR4-F1
#
_entry.id   AF-A0AAI9SUR4-F1
#
_cell.length_a   1.000
_cell.length_b   1.000
_cell.length_c   1.000
_cell.angle_alpha   90.00
_cell.angle_beta   90.00
_cell.angle_gamma   90.00
#
_symmetry.space_group_name_H-M   'P 1'
#
loop_
_entity.id
_entity.type
_entity.pdbx_description
1 polymer ?
#
loop_
_entity_poly.entity_id
_entity_poly.type
_entity_poly.pdbx_seq_one_letter_code
_entity_poly.pdbx_strand_id
1 'polypeptide(L)'
;MTPRIKQSELSKPVYSDGKEVVSGAPKDLVTSRVVRIYQEAKPATQSGHHNGDHWKLDWDVLGKGNRWENDLMGYQGSSDYMQGTIMKFDTKEAAVRFAENQGWDHYVQEPKKRHFRKKDYSANFYHSAGPLKHIRTK
;
A
#
# COMPACT_ATOMS: atom_id res chain seq x y z
N MET A 1 -12.30 2.08 4.10
CA MET A 1 -11.68 3.23 4.78
C MET A 1 -10.18 3.07 4.75
N THR A 2 -9.49 3.74 3.82
CA THR A 2 -8.03 3.90 3.90
C THR A 2 -7.74 4.69 5.18
N PRO A 3 -6.80 4.27 6.03
CA PRO A 3 -6.47 5.04 7.23
C PRO A 3 -6.01 6.43 6.80
N ARG A 4 -6.65 7.47 7.34
CA ARG A 4 -6.24 8.86 7.15
C ARG A 4 -4.82 9.02 7.68
N ILE A 5 -3.87 9.31 6.81
CA ILE A 5 -2.45 9.40 7.12
C ILE A 5 -2.25 10.50 8.18
N LYS A 6 -1.55 10.18 9.27
CA LYS A 6 -1.15 11.20 10.25
C LYS A 6 0.04 11.95 9.66
N GLN A 7 0.02 13.29 9.70
CA GLN A 7 1.11 14.13 9.19
C GLN A 7 2.49 13.82 9.81
N SER A 8 2.52 13.16 10.97
CA SER A 8 3.75 12.71 11.64
C SER A 8 4.50 11.58 10.93
N GLU A 9 3.86 10.87 9.99
CA GLU A 9 4.45 9.73 9.26
C GLU A 9 4.91 10.11 7.85
N LEU A 10 4.71 11.37 7.44
CA LEU A 10 5.14 11.87 6.15
C LEU A 10 6.65 12.17 6.15
N SER A 11 7.37 11.63 5.18
CA SER A 11 8.74 12.02 4.88
C SER A 11 8.76 12.99 3.70
N LYS A 12 9.29 14.20 3.95
CA LYS A 12 9.58 15.18 2.91
C LYS A 12 10.86 14.80 2.18
N PRO A 13 10.96 15.05 0.87
CA PRO A 13 12.21 14.83 0.15
C PRO A 13 13.34 15.68 0.75
N VAL A 14 14.44 15.04 1.15
CA VAL A 14 15.60 15.71 1.75
C VAL A 14 16.48 16.35 0.66
N TYR A 15 16.47 15.78 -0.55
CA TYR A 15 17.22 16.26 -1.70
C TYR A 15 16.37 16.03 -2.96
N SER A 16 16.01 17.10 -3.69
CA SER A 16 15.41 16.98 -5.00
C SER A 16 16.49 17.15 -6.07
N ASP A 17 16.62 16.14 -6.92
CA ASP A 17 17.55 16.10 -8.06
C ASP A 17 17.13 17.09 -9.19
N GLY A 18 16.16 17.97 -8.92
CA GLY A 18 15.58 18.93 -9.87
C GLY A 18 14.79 18.31 -11.03
N LYS A 19 14.62 16.98 -11.06
CA LYS A 19 13.92 16.28 -12.16
C LYS A 19 12.44 16.62 -12.23
N GLU A 20 11.85 17.09 -11.14
CA GLU A 20 10.50 17.66 -11.11
C GLU A 20 10.31 18.78 -12.16
N VAL A 21 11.32 19.65 -12.34
CA VAL A 21 11.28 20.79 -13.26
C VAL A 21 11.32 20.33 -14.72
N VAL A 22 12.05 19.24 -14.98
CA VAL A 22 12.22 18.66 -16.33
C VAL A 22 11.05 17.76 -16.72
N SER A 23 10.35 17.19 -15.74
CA SER A 23 9.27 16.21 -15.97
C SER A 23 8.09 16.75 -16.78
N GLY A 24 7.88 18.08 -16.79
CA GLY A 24 6.70 18.72 -17.39
C GLY A 24 5.39 18.42 -16.66
N ALA A 25 5.45 17.73 -15.51
CA ALA A 25 4.29 17.40 -14.72
C ALA A 25 3.74 18.64 -13.98
N PRO A 26 2.43 18.72 -13.73
CA PRO A 26 1.85 19.86 -13.03
C PRO A 26 2.39 19.96 -11.59
N LYS A 27 2.71 21.19 -11.16
CA LYS A 27 3.26 21.47 -9.82
C LYS A 27 2.36 21.03 -8.66
N ASP A 28 1.07 20.84 -8.95
CA ASP A 28 0.08 20.34 -7.99
C ASP A 28 0.44 18.95 -7.48
N LEU A 29 1.12 18.12 -8.29
CA LEU A 29 1.59 16.81 -7.85
C LEU A 29 2.61 16.88 -6.73
N VAL A 30 3.51 17.85 -6.80
CA VAL A 30 4.59 18.05 -5.83
C VAL A 30 4.03 18.65 -4.56
N THR A 31 3.11 19.62 -4.67
CA THR A 31 2.67 20.44 -3.52
C THR A 31 1.52 19.81 -2.74
N SER A 32 0.56 19.19 -3.43
CA SER A 32 -0.74 18.85 -2.84
C SER A 32 -0.97 17.36 -2.62
N ARG A 33 -0.13 16.51 -3.22
CA ARG A 33 -0.31 15.06 -3.17
C ARG A 33 0.76 14.38 -2.36
N VAL A 34 0.34 13.30 -1.72
CA VAL A 34 1.21 12.41 -0.97
C VAL A 34 1.20 11.05 -1.65
N VAL A 35 2.37 10.44 -1.71
CA VAL A 35 2.59 9.14 -2.32
C VAL A 35 2.74 8.06 -1.25
N ARG A 36 2.04 6.94 -1.42
CA ARG A 36 2.18 5.73 -0.60
C ARG A 36 3.15 4.76 -1.27
N ILE A 37 4.20 4.38 -0.55
CA ILE A 37 5.09 3.28 -0.93
C ILE A 37 4.78 2.06 -0.04
N TYR A 38 4.33 0.95 -0.62
CA TYR A 38 3.87 -0.22 0.14
C TYR A 38 4.08 -1.53 -0.64
N GLN A 39 4.15 -2.65 0.08
CA GLN A 39 3.92 -3.97 -0.54
C GLN A 39 2.45 -4.35 -0.39
N GLU A 40 1.87 -4.92 -1.44
CA GLU A 40 0.47 -5.32 -1.42
C GLU A 40 0.23 -6.36 -0.32
N ALA A 41 -0.79 -6.12 0.50
CA ALA A 41 -1.19 -7.07 1.52
C ALA A 41 -1.73 -8.34 0.86
N LYS A 42 -1.34 -9.50 1.39
CA LYS A 42 -1.87 -10.78 0.91
C LYS A 42 -3.41 -10.78 1.00
N PRO A 43 -4.14 -11.02 -0.11
CA PRO A 43 -5.60 -11.09 -0.05
C PRO A 43 -6.05 -12.25 0.84
N ALA A 44 -7.02 -12.01 1.73
CA ALA A 44 -7.55 -13.05 2.61
C ALA A 44 -8.34 -14.14 1.85
N THR A 45 -8.86 -13.80 0.67
CA THR A 45 -9.64 -14.69 -0.19
C THR A 45 -8.79 -15.73 -0.93
N GLN A 46 -7.49 -15.49 -1.08
CA GLN A 46 -6.60 -16.36 -1.85
C GLN A 46 -5.34 -16.73 -1.05
N SER A 47 -4.78 -17.90 -1.34
CA SER A 47 -3.60 -18.41 -0.65
C SER A 47 -2.27 -18.00 -1.33
N GLY A 48 -2.31 -17.46 -2.54
CA GLY A 48 -1.13 -17.03 -3.32
C GLY A 48 -0.39 -15.83 -2.71
N HIS A 49 0.90 -15.70 -3.04
CA HIS A 49 1.79 -14.64 -2.50
C HIS A 49 2.47 -13.79 -3.56
N HIS A 50 2.37 -14.13 -4.84
CA HIS A 50 3.13 -13.53 -5.94
C HIS A 50 2.94 -12.00 -6.10
N ASN A 51 1.78 -11.48 -5.67
CA ASN A 51 1.51 -10.04 -5.77
C ASN A 51 2.25 -9.20 -4.71
N GLY A 52 2.72 -9.83 -3.63
CA GLY A 52 3.37 -9.15 -2.50
C GLY A 52 4.88 -8.94 -2.66
N ASP A 53 5.48 -9.44 -3.73
CA ASP A 53 6.94 -9.39 -3.92
C ASP A 53 7.43 -8.01 -4.40
N HIS A 54 6.59 -7.28 -5.14
CA HIS A 54 6.93 -5.95 -5.65
C HIS A 54 6.49 -4.83 -4.70
N TRP A 55 7.30 -3.78 -4.64
CA TRP A 55 6.94 -2.52 -4.03
C TRP A 55 6.07 -1.71 -4.98
N LYS A 56 4.95 -1.21 -4.48
CA LYS A 56 4.02 -0.37 -5.23
C LYS A 56 4.11 1.05 -4.72
N LEU A 57 4.07 1.98 -5.66
CA LEU A 57 3.93 3.39 -5.43
C LEU A 57 2.57 3.81 -6.01
N ASP A 58 1.75 4.38 -5.14
CA ASP A 58 0.36 4.75 -5.42
C ASP A 58 0.08 6.13 -4.81
N TRP A 59 -0.84 6.89 -5.41
CA TRP A 59 -1.17 8.24 -4.93
C TRP A 59 -2.31 8.19 -3.92
N ASP A 60 -2.26 9.06 -2.92
CA ASP A 60 -3.41 9.20 -2.02
C ASP A 60 -4.61 9.80 -2.76
N VAL A 61 -5.78 9.43 -2.28
CA VAL A 61 -7.05 9.79 -2.88
C VAL A 61 -7.37 11.26 -2.58
N LEU A 62 -7.58 12.06 -3.63
CA LEU A 62 -8.04 13.43 -3.48
C LEU A 62 -9.45 13.49 -2.86
N GLY A 63 -9.59 14.22 -1.75
CA GLY A 63 -10.89 14.41 -1.09
C GLY A 63 -11.91 15.16 -1.95
N LYS A 64 -11.46 16.03 -2.87
CA LYS A 64 -12.28 16.67 -3.89
C LYS A 64 -11.78 16.23 -5.27
N GLY A 65 -12.63 15.59 -6.06
CA GLY A 65 -12.34 15.22 -7.45
C GLY A 65 -11.96 13.76 -7.70
N ASN A 66 -11.86 12.91 -6.67
CA ASN A 66 -11.63 11.47 -6.90
C ASN A 66 -12.80 10.80 -7.62
N ARG A 67 -14.00 10.83 -7.05
CA ARG A 67 -15.20 10.23 -7.65
C ARG A 67 -16.44 11.07 -7.39
N TRP A 68 -17.28 11.22 -8.41
CA TRP A 68 -18.66 11.72 -8.30
C TRP A 68 -19.58 10.93 -9.24
N GLU A 69 -20.87 10.97 -8.96
CA GLU A 69 -21.88 10.36 -9.82
C GLU A 69 -22.23 11.28 -10.99
N ASN A 70 -22.30 10.74 -12.20
CA ASN A 70 -22.74 11.47 -13.38
C ASN A 70 -24.28 11.55 -13.43
N ASP A 71 -24.83 12.76 -13.47
CA ASP A 71 -26.26 13.04 -13.46
C ASP A 71 -27.07 12.34 -14.56
N LEU A 72 -26.46 12.04 -15.72
CA LEU A 72 -27.17 11.43 -16.85
C LEU A 72 -27.26 9.90 -16.75
N MET A 73 -26.11 9.24 -16.57
CA MET A 73 -25.99 7.77 -16.67
C MET A 73 -25.64 7.08 -15.34
N GLY A 74 -25.32 7.83 -14.28
CA GLY A 74 -24.90 7.29 -12.98
C GLY A 74 -23.46 6.74 -12.96
N TYR A 75 -22.67 6.97 -14.00
CA TYR A 75 -21.27 6.53 -14.03
C TYR A 75 -20.40 7.30 -13.04
N GLN A 76 -19.35 6.64 -12.57
CA GLN A 76 -18.37 7.22 -11.66
C GLN A 76 -17.41 8.12 -12.45
N GLY A 77 -17.69 9.43 -12.46
CA GLY A 77 -16.80 10.45 -13.01
C GLY A 77 -15.60 10.71 -12.10
N SER A 78 -14.49 11.19 -12.66
CA SER A 78 -13.29 11.55 -11.92
C SER A 78 -12.54 12.68 -12.61
N SER A 79 -11.91 13.54 -11.81
CA SER A 79 -11.02 14.63 -12.25
C SER A 79 -9.58 14.32 -11.89
N ASP A 80 -9.33 13.18 -11.25
CA ASP A 80 -8.00 12.77 -10.82
C ASP A 80 -7.28 12.05 -11.96
N TYR A 81 -6.21 12.65 -12.47
CA TYR A 81 -5.40 12.08 -13.55
C TYR A 81 -4.43 10.99 -13.07
N MET A 82 -4.12 10.89 -11.77
CA MET A 82 -3.21 9.87 -11.22
C MET A 82 -3.92 8.63 -10.66
N GLN A 83 -5.25 8.66 -10.50
CA GLN A 83 -6.02 7.57 -9.87
C GLN A 83 -5.83 6.18 -10.52
N GLY A 84 -5.44 6.14 -11.80
CA GLY A 84 -5.24 4.91 -12.57
C GLY A 84 -3.79 4.47 -12.65
N THR A 85 -2.87 5.23 -12.08
CA THR A 85 -1.44 5.01 -12.21
C THR A 85 -0.92 4.28 -10.98
N ILE A 86 -0.24 3.15 -11.18
CA ILE A 86 0.46 2.41 -10.13
C ILE A 86 1.83 2.05 -10.67
N MET A 87 2.88 2.45 -9.97
CA MET A 87 4.25 2.11 -10.33
C MET A 87 4.73 0.92 -9.48
N LYS A 88 5.48 0.01 -10.12
CA LYS A 88 6.04 -1.19 -9.47
C LYS A 88 7.55 -1.08 -9.45
N PHE A 89 8.14 -1.43 -8.31
CA PHE A 89 9.57 -1.41 -8.05
C PHE A 89 9.99 -2.72 -7.39
N ASP A 90 11.25 -3.10 -7.58
CA ASP A 90 11.80 -4.31 -6.98
C ASP A 90 12.26 -4.08 -5.54
N THR A 91 12.76 -2.88 -5.23
CA THR A 91 13.29 -2.52 -3.91
C THR A 91 12.61 -1.29 -3.32
N LYS A 92 12.59 -1.20 -1.98
CA LYS A 92 12.06 -0.05 -1.25
C LYS A 92 12.87 1.21 -1.58
N GLU A 93 14.18 1.07 -1.64
CA GLU A 93 15.12 2.17 -1.86
C GLU A 93 14.96 2.75 -3.26
N ALA A 94 14.68 1.92 -4.27
CA ALA A 94 14.41 2.39 -5.63
C ALA A 94 13.12 3.23 -5.68
N ALA A 95 12.06 2.79 -5.00
CA ALA A 95 10.80 3.53 -4.91
C ALA A 95 10.97 4.87 -4.18
N VAL A 96 11.70 4.88 -3.06
CA VAL A 96 11.98 6.10 -2.28
C VAL A 96 12.81 7.08 -3.10
N ARG A 97 13.91 6.62 -3.71
CA ARG A 97 14.75 7.48 -4.58
C ARG A 97 13.96 8.05 -5.74
N PHE A 98 13.04 7.28 -6.32
CA PHE A 98 12.20 7.79 -7.41
C PHE A 98 11.26 8.90 -6.93
N ALA A 99 10.60 8.71 -5.77
CA ALA A 99 9.74 9.73 -5.19
C ALA A 99 10.53 11.00 -4.81
N GLU A 100 11.71 10.86 -4.20
CA GLU A 100 12.59 11.98 -3.83
C GLU A 100 13.09 12.75 -5.06
N ASN A 101 13.49 12.04 -6.11
CA ASN A 101 13.93 12.64 -7.37
C ASN A 101 12.85 13.50 -8.04
N GLN A 102 11.58 13.11 -7.89
CA GLN A 102 10.43 13.85 -8.42
C GLN A 102 9.88 14.90 -7.45
N GLY A 103 10.48 15.05 -6.27
CA GLY A 103 10.06 16.00 -5.25
C GLY A 103 8.75 15.63 -4.54
N TRP A 104 8.30 14.37 -4.64
CA TRP A 104 7.02 13.98 -4.04
C TRP A 104 7.16 13.65 -2.56
N ASP A 105 6.28 14.24 -1.77
CA ASP A 105 6.04 13.85 -0.39
C ASP A 105 5.57 12.39 -0.35
N HIS A 106 6.26 11.55 0.43
CA HIS A 106 5.97 10.12 0.47
C HIS A 106 5.86 9.61 1.90
N TYR A 107 5.24 8.45 2.05
CA TYR A 107 5.29 7.66 3.27
C TYR A 107 5.49 6.19 2.94
N VAL A 108 6.29 5.52 3.76
CA VAL A 108 6.58 4.10 3.58
C VAL A 108 5.77 3.28 4.56
N GLN A 109 4.91 2.41 4.03
CA GLN A 109 4.22 1.41 4.81
C GLN A 109 5.01 0.10 4.80
N GLU A 110 5.52 -0.29 5.97
CA GLU A 110 6.29 -1.54 6.09
C GLU A 110 5.41 -2.79 5.93
N PRO A 111 5.90 -3.83 5.21
CA PRO A 111 5.17 -5.06 5.01
C PRO A 111 5.05 -5.87 6.30
N LYS A 112 3.82 -6.25 6.64
CA LYS A 112 3.55 -7.13 7.79
C LYS A 112 3.74 -8.59 7.39
N LYS A 113 4.97 -9.09 7.57
CA LYS A 113 5.29 -10.50 7.32
C LYS A 113 4.59 -11.41 8.33
N ARG A 114 4.14 -12.57 7.86
CA ARG A 114 3.52 -13.59 8.73
C ARG A 114 4.59 -14.18 9.65
N HIS A 115 4.28 -14.25 10.94
CA HIS A 115 5.11 -14.96 11.91
C HIS A 115 5.14 -16.47 11.60
N PHE A 116 6.34 -17.04 11.47
CA PHE A 116 6.52 -18.48 11.28
C PHE A 116 6.08 -19.24 12.54
N ARG A 117 5.20 -20.23 12.39
CA ARG A 117 4.77 -21.10 13.51
C ARG A 117 5.00 -22.54 13.10
N LYS A 118 5.73 -23.29 13.95
CA LYS A 118 5.89 -24.73 13.77
C LYS A 118 4.51 -25.38 13.83
N LYS A 119 4.13 -26.06 12.76
CA LYS A 119 2.91 -26.87 12.68
C LYS A 119 3.33 -28.32 12.77
N ASP A 120 2.86 -29.02 13.80
CA ASP A 120 3.12 -30.43 14.01
C ASP A 120 1.78 -31.17 13.99
N TYR A 121 1.65 -32.18 13.12
CA TYR A 121 0.43 -32.98 13.02
C TYR A 121 0.24 -33.87 14.27
N SER A 122 1.34 -34.29 14.92
CA SER A 122 1.27 -35.09 16.15
C SER A 122 0.60 -34.33 17.30
N ALA A 123 0.72 -33.00 17.30
CA ALA A 123 0.11 -32.13 18.30
C ALA A 123 -1.42 -32.20 18.32
N ASN A 124 -2.04 -32.70 17.25
CA ASN A 124 -3.48 -32.93 17.20
C ASN A 124 -3.91 -34.06 18.15
N PHE A 125 -3.03 -35.01 18.47
CA PHE A 125 -3.34 -36.26 19.21
C PHE A 125 -2.60 -36.41 20.54
N TYR A 126 -2.05 -35.33 21.10
CA TYR A 126 -1.39 -35.42 22.41
C TYR A 126 -2.36 -35.83 23.52
N HIS A 127 -1.88 -36.70 24.41
CA HIS A 127 -2.60 -37.11 25.59
C HIS A 127 -2.78 -35.93 26.57
N SER A 128 -4.01 -35.70 27.03
CA SER A 128 -4.30 -34.74 28.08
C SER A 128 -4.53 -35.50 29.39
N ALA A 129 -3.71 -35.23 30.41
CA ALA A 129 -3.88 -35.83 31.73
C ALA A 129 -5.11 -35.30 32.49
N GLY A 130 -5.60 -34.10 32.12
CA GLY A 130 -6.80 -33.49 32.69
C GLY A 130 -7.99 -33.48 31.71
N PRO A 131 -9.11 -32.86 32.11
CA PRO A 131 -10.28 -32.73 31.25
C PRO A 131 -9.92 -32.01 29.95
N LEU A 132 -10.43 -32.52 28.83
CA LEU A 132 -10.14 -32.00 27.49
C LEU A 132 -10.65 -30.56 27.34
N LYS A 133 -9.79 -29.65 26.86
CA LYS A 133 -10.16 -28.24 26.63
C LYS A 133 -11.20 -28.05 25.52
N HIS A 134 -11.11 -28.86 24.48
CA HIS A 134 -12.07 -28.96 23.39
C HIS A 134 -11.90 -30.33 22.72
N ILE A 135 -13.00 -30.88 22.21
CA ILE A 135 -12.97 -32.10 21.41
C ILE A 135 -12.58 -31.68 19.99
N ARG A 136 -11.40 -32.14 19.53
CA ARG A 136 -10.90 -31.80 18.19
C ARG A 136 -11.58 -32.66 17.13
N THR A 137 -12.20 -32.00 16.16
CA THR A 137 -12.59 -32.63 14.89
C THR A 137 -11.44 -32.50 13.87
N LYS A 138 -11.54 -33.23 12.75
CA LYS A 138 -10.60 -33.12 11.64
C LYS A 138 -10.65 -31.76 10.96
#